data_AF-A0A2I1I3B4-F1
#
_entry.id   AF-A0A2I1I3B4-F1
#
_cell.length_a   1.000
_cell.length_b   1.000
_cell.length_c   1.000
_cell.angle_alpha   90.00
_cell.angle_beta   90.00
_cell.angle_gamma   90.00
#
_symmetry.space_group_name_H-M   'P 1'
#
loop_
_entity.id
_entity.type
_entity.pdbx_description
1 polymer ?
#
loop_
_entity_poly.entity_id
_entity_poly.type
_entity_poly.pdbx_seq_one_letter_code
_entity_poly.pdbx_strand_id
1 'polypeptide(L)'
;MMSLEFKQRRARQTKMSEAIEAELVLVALGARARIELAESAGIEAENGVIVVDGCGGASNPRIWAVGDAVISTSVVTGVRRPVQFVGAASRAGRRIVDAIVVELGASSLEPRPIADSERTAIVRVGGLGVAMRGRMLML
;
A
#
# COMPACT_ATOMS: atom_id res chain seq x y z
N MET A 1 32.92 -4.55 38.71
CA MET A 1 33.07 -5.77 37.89
C MET A 1 31.67 -6.34 37.68
N MET A 2 31.02 -6.00 36.57
CA MET A 2 29.72 -6.57 36.20
C MET A 2 29.70 -6.70 34.69
N SER A 3 30.03 -7.89 34.21
CA SER A 3 29.99 -8.28 32.81
C SER A 3 28.53 -8.50 32.40
N LEU A 4 28.02 -7.68 31.48
CA LEU A 4 26.82 -8.03 30.73
C LEU A 4 27.24 -8.96 29.59
N GLU A 5 26.92 -10.24 29.70
CA GLU A 5 26.98 -11.17 28.57
C GLU A 5 25.90 -10.81 27.55
N PHE A 6 26.31 -10.22 26.43
CA PHE A 6 25.46 -10.07 25.25
C PHE A 6 25.32 -11.46 24.58
N LYS A 7 24.21 -12.13 24.84
CA LYS A 7 23.83 -13.39 24.17
C LYS A 7 23.84 -13.17 22.64
N GLN A 8 24.78 -13.80 21.93
CA GLN A 8 24.84 -13.82 20.47
C GLN A 8 23.47 -14.26 19.90
N ARG A 9 22.71 -13.33 19.33
CA ARG A 9 21.50 -13.64 18.56
C ARG A 9 21.88 -13.75 17.09
N ARG A 10 22.33 -14.95 16.68
CA ARG A 10 22.52 -15.26 15.25
C ARG A 10 21.19 -15.13 14.52
N ALA A 11 21.08 -14.17 13.62
CA ALA A 11 19.99 -14.14 12.65
C ALA A 11 20.23 -15.25 11.62
N ARG A 12 19.26 -16.16 11.44
CA ARG A 12 19.25 -17.16 10.37
C ARG A 12 17.99 -16.96 9.52
N GLN A 13 18.17 -16.61 8.24
CA GLN A 13 18.00 -17.54 7.12
C GLN A 13 18.42 -16.87 5.79
N THR A 14 19.55 -17.32 5.24
CA THR A 14 20.08 -16.97 3.91
C THR A 14 20.02 -18.21 3.01
N LYS A 15 19.80 -18.03 1.70
CA LYS A 15 20.00 -19.08 0.68
C LYS A 15 21.48 -19.41 0.46
N MET A 16 22.36 -18.63 1.09
CA MET A 16 23.81 -18.81 1.17
C MET A 16 24.14 -19.66 2.40
N SER A 17 25.09 -20.58 2.25
CA SER A 17 25.49 -21.55 3.29
C SER A 17 26.15 -20.93 4.53
N GLU A 18 26.49 -19.64 4.49
CA GLU A 18 27.25 -18.95 5.53
C GLU A 18 26.38 -17.99 6.37
N ALA A 19 26.64 -17.97 7.67
CA ALA A 19 25.99 -17.06 8.61
C ALA A 19 26.74 -15.73 8.66
N ILE A 20 26.00 -14.62 8.70
CA ILE A 20 26.56 -13.28 8.83
C ILE A 20 26.40 -12.85 10.28
N GLU A 21 27.50 -12.51 10.96
CA GLU A 21 27.43 -11.88 12.28
C GLU A 21 26.94 -10.43 12.14
N ALA A 22 25.93 -10.06 12.92
CA ALA A 22 25.34 -8.73 12.88
C ALA A 22 24.86 -8.30 14.28
N GLU A 23 25.12 -7.04 14.64
CA GLU A 23 24.63 -6.42 15.87
C GLU A 23 23.20 -5.89 15.73
N LEU A 24 22.81 -5.57 14.48
CA LEU A 24 21.48 -5.08 14.12
C LEU A 24 21.06 -5.69 12.77
N VAL A 25 19.79 -6.06 12.68
CA VAL A 25 19.16 -6.53 11.44
C VAL A 25 17.98 -5.63 11.10
N LEU A 26 18.02 -5.01 9.92
CA LEU A 26 16.89 -4.29 9.34
C LEU A 26 16.13 -5.22 8.40
N VAL A 27 14.83 -5.41 8.65
CA VAL A 27 13.94 -6.20 7.79
C VAL A 27 13.07 -5.26 6.96
N ALA A 28 13.32 -5.22 5.65
CA ALA A 28 12.59 -4.38 4.70
C ALA A 28 12.03 -5.22 3.54
N LEU A 29 11.22 -6.23 3.86
CA LEU A 29 10.69 -7.23 2.90
C LEU A 29 9.36 -6.83 2.25
N GLY A 30 8.96 -5.55 2.38
CA GLY A 30 7.66 -5.04 1.92
C GLY A 30 6.62 -4.96 3.04
N ALA A 31 5.47 -4.39 2.71
CA ALA A 31 4.36 -4.17 3.63
C ALA A 31 3.10 -4.91 3.17
N ARG A 32 2.34 -5.41 4.14
CA ARG A 32 1.01 -5.99 3.91
C ARG A 32 -0.06 -4.98 4.31
N ALA A 33 -1.16 -4.96 3.57
CA ALA A 33 -2.33 -4.19 3.96
C ALA A 33 -2.86 -4.64 5.33
N ARG A 34 -3.25 -3.67 6.15
CA ARG A 34 -3.85 -3.88 7.46
C ARG A 34 -5.37 -3.78 7.32
N ILE A 35 -6.05 -4.93 7.25
CA ILE A 35 -7.47 -5.00 6.87
C ILE A 35 -8.36 -5.65 7.93
N GLU A 36 -7.83 -5.97 9.11
CA GLU A 36 -8.54 -6.71 10.15
C GLU A 36 -9.81 -5.95 10.61
N LEU A 37 -9.75 -4.61 10.63
CA LEU A 37 -10.91 -3.77 10.92
C LEU A 37 -12.00 -3.92 9.85
N ALA A 38 -11.62 -3.86 8.57
CA ALA A 38 -12.55 -3.97 7.46
C ALA A 38 -13.21 -5.36 7.43
N GLU A 39 -12.41 -6.42 7.59
CA GLU A 39 -12.91 -7.80 7.66
C GLU A 39 -13.88 -7.99 8.84
N SER A 40 -13.52 -7.48 10.04
CA SER A 40 -14.40 -7.55 11.22
C SER A 40 -15.72 -6.79 11.05
N ALA A 41 -15.73 -5.77 10.18
CA ALA A 41 -16.91 -4.98 9.85
C ALA A 41 -17.73 -5.56 8.67
N GLY A 42 -17.34 -6.73 8.14
CA GLY A 42 -17.99 -7.36 7.00
C GLY A 42 -17.74 -6.65 5.66
N ILE A 43 -16.68 -5.84 5.57
CA ILE A 43 -16.30 -5.15 4.34
C ILE A 43 -15.54 -6.11 3.43
N GLU A 44 -15.99 -6.18 2.18
CA GLU A 44 -15.39 -7.00 1.13
C GLU A 44 -13.89 -6.74 0.96
N ALA A 45 -13.12 -7.83 0.94
CA ALA A 45 -11.69 -7.84 0.69
C ALA A 45 -11.34 -9.01 -0.25
N GLU A 46 -10.37 -8.79 -1.14
CA GLU A 46 -9.88 -9.78 -2.09
C GLU A 46 -8.35 -9.84 -1.97
N ASN A 47 -7.76 -11.03 -1.86
CA ASN A 47 -6.29 -11.20 -1.78
C ASN A 47 -5.61 -10.36 -0.69
N GLY A 48 -6.29 -10.15 0.45
CA GLY A 48 -5.77 -9.39 1.59
C GLY A 48 -5.80 -7.87 1.41
N VAL A 49 -6.61 -7.34 0.49
CA VAL A 49 -6.80 -5.89 0.29
C VAL A 49 -8.28 -5.55 0.18
N ILE A 50 -8.68 -4.36 0.62
CA ILE A 50 -10.07 -3.90 0.61
C ILE A 50 -10.50 -3.62 -0.83
N VAL A 51 -11.67 -4.15 -1.21
CA VAL A 51 -12.27 -3.87 -2.51
C VAL A 51 -13.05 -2.56 -2.43
N VAL A 52 -12.80 -1.68 -3.39
CA VAL A 52 -13.50 -0.40 -3.53
C VAL A 52 -13.90 -0.16 -4.98
N ASP A 53 -14.93 0.65 -5.18
CA ASP A 53 -15.33 1.16 -6.50
C ASP A 53 -14.38 2.28 -7.00
N GLY A 54 -14.69 2.83 -8.19
CA GLY A 54 -13.89 3.89 -8.81
C GLY A 54 -13.85 5.21 -8.03
N CYS A 55 -14.76 5.41 -7.06
CA CYS A 55 -14.84 6.58 -6.20
C CYS A 55 -14.36 6.29 -4.77
N GLY A 56 -13.82 5.09 -4.50
CA GLY A 56 -13.32 4.66 -3.20
C GLY A 56 -14.38 4.13 -2.24
N GLY A 57 -15.62 3.95 -2.70
CA GLY A 57 -16.71 3.36 -1.93
C GLY A 57 -16.45 1.88 -1.68
N ALA A 58 -16.59 1.46 -0.42
CA ALA A 58 -16.51 0.05 -0.05
C ALA A 58 -17.88 -0.64 -0.22
N SER A 59 -17.93 -1.95 0.01
CA SER A 59 -19.18 -2.73 -0.01
C SER A 59 -20.28 -2.21 0.93
N ASN A 60 -19.95 -1.48 1.99
CA ASN A 60 -20.91 -0.71 2.77
C ASN A 60 -21.05 0.71 2.22
N PRO A 61 -22.26 1.18 1.87
CA PRO A 61 -22.48 2.47 1.21
C PRO A 61 -22.07 3.70 2.03
N ARG A 62 -21.86 3.54 3.34
CA ARG A 62 -21.41 4.63 4.24
C ARG A 62 -19.93 4.54 4.60
N ILE A 63 -19.18 3.68 3.93
CA ILE A 63 -17.76 3.48 4.20
C ILE A 63 -16.97 3.68 2.90
N TRP A 64 -15.93 4.49 3.00
CA TRP A 64 -14.94 4.67 1.95
C TRP A 64 -13.58 4.24 2.47
N ALA A 65 -12.72 3.75 1.58
CA ALA A 65 -11.37 3.35 1.91
C ALA A 65 -10.37 3.89 0.89
N VAL A 66 -9.13 4.11 1.34
CA VAL A 66 -8.05 4.64 0.49
C VAL A 66 -6.68 4.23 0.98
N GLY A 67 -5.69 4.36 0.09
CA GLY A 67 -4.28 4.18 0.41
C GLY A 67 -3.82 2.74 0.24
N ASP A 68 -2.85 2.34 1.05
CA ASP A 68 -2.09 1.10 0.85
C ASP A 68 -2.91 -0.17 1.13
N ALA A 69 -4.09 -0.01 1.73
CA ALA A 69 -4.99 -1.10 2.06
C ALA A 69 -6.03 -1.41 0.98
N VAL A 70 -6.21 -0.54 -0.02
CA VAL A 70 -7.23 -0.74 -1.05
C VAL A 70 -6.65 -1.29 -2.35
N ILE A 71 -7.48 -2.02 -3.08
CA ILE A 71 -7.14 -2.43 -4.44
C ILE A 71 -7.12 -1.22 -5.38
N SER A 72 -6.16 -1.20 -6.30
CA SER A 72 -6.05 -0.18 -7.35
C SER A 72 -5.68 -0.84 -8.67
N THR A 73 -6.28 -0.35 -9.75
CA THR A 73 -6.01 -0.84 -11.10
C THR A 73 -4.97 0.06 -11.77
N SER A 74 -3.96 -0.56 -12.36
CA SER A 74 -3.00 0.17 -13.19
C SER A 74 -3.57 0.40 -14.58
N VAL A 75 -3.67 1.66 -15.01
CA VAL A 75 -4.05 2.02 -16.41
C VAL A 75 -3.15 1.41 -17.46
N VAL A 76 -1.87 1.25 -17.15
CA VAL A 76 -0.87 0.79 -18.14
C VAL A 76 -0.92 -0.73 -18.30
N THR A 77 -1.31 -1.47 -17.25
CA THR A 77 -1.10 -2.93 -17.21
C THR A 77 -2.36 -3.73 -16.89
N GLY A 78 -3.45 -3.09 -16.48
CA GLY A 78 -4.65 -3.74 -15.96
C GLY A 78 -4.45 -4.47 -14.62
N VAL A 79 -3.22 -4.47 -14.07
CA VAL A 79 -2.90 -5.17 -12.82
C VAL A 79 -3.67 -4.54 -11.65
N ARG A 80 -4.43 -5.37 -10.94
CA ARG A 80 -5.18 -5.03 -9.72
C ARG A 80 -4.35 -5.35 -8.47
N ARG A 81 -3.70 -4.35 -7.88
CA ARG A 81 -2.86 -4.45 -6.67
C ARG A 81 -2.80 -3.09 -5.96
N PRO A 82 -2.52 -3.02 -4.65
CA PRO A 82 -2.32 -1.74 -3.97
C PRO A 82 -1.25 -0.87 -4.65
N VAL A 83 -1.40 0.43 -4.50
CA VAL A 83 -0.39 1.43 -4.88
C VAL A 83 0.12 2.04 -3.58
N GLN A 84 1.21 1.48 -3.07
CA GLN A 84 1.76 1.83 -1.75
C GLN A 84 2.61 3.10 -1.80
N PHE A 85 1.99 4.22 -2.16
CA PHE A 85 2.66 5.52 -2.29
C PHE A 85 1.79 6.65 -1.72
N VAL A 86 2.41 7.50 -0.89
CA VAL A 86 1.77 8.65 -0.25
C VAL A 86 1.06 9.55 -1.25
N GLY A 87 1.70 9.84 -2.40
CA GLY A 87 1.09 10.71 -3.42
C GLY A 87 -0.21 10.14 -3.99
N ALA A 88 -0.29 8.82 -4.18
CA ALA A 88 -1.51 8.17 -4.65
C ALA A 88 -2.60 8.20 -3.57
N ALA A 89 -2.26 7.85 -2.33
CA ALA A 89 -3.16 7.89 -1.20
C ALA A 89 -3.77 9.30 -0.99
N SER A 90 -2.95 10.36 -1.00
CA SER A 90 -3.43 11.73 -0.79
C SER A 90 -4.34 12.22 -1.91
N ARG A 91 -4.05 11.89 -3.17
CA ARG A 91 -4.90 12.27 -4.31
C ARG A 91 -6.24 11.55 -4.26
N ALA A 92 -6.22 10.26 -3.96
CA ALA A 92 -7.43 9.47 -3.83
C ALA A 92 -8.29 9.94 -2.64
N GLY A 93 -7.69 10.24 -1.49
CA GLY A 93 -8.40 10.76 -0.32
C GLY A 93 -9.09 12.08 -0.61
N ARG A 94 -8.42 13.01 -1.30
CA ARG A 94 -9.05 14.25 -1.77
C ARG A 94 -10.18 14.00 -2.77
N ARG A 95 -10.11 12.93 -3.55
CA ARG A 95 -11.16 12.57 -4.52
C ARG A 95 -12.42 12.03 -3.85
N ILE A 96 -12.24 11.17 -2.85
CA ILE A 96 -13.32 10.53 -2.09
C ILE A 96 -14.24 11.56 -1.43
N VAL A 97 -13.74 12.75 -1.09
CA VAL A 97 -14.56 13.84 -0.54
C VAL A 97 -15.72 14.20 -1.48
N ASP A 98 -15.50 14.20 -2.81
CA ASP A 98 -16.58 14.46 -3.79
C ASP A 98 -17.72 13.43 -3.59
N ALA A 99 -17.40 12.14 -3.38
CA ALA A 99 -18.38 11.08 -3.15
C ALA A 99 -19.09 11.19 -1.79
N ILE A 100 -18.35 11.52 -0.73
CA ILE A 100 -18.93 11.70 0.61
C ILE A 100 -19.94 12.86 0.60
N VAL A 101 -19.60 13.99 -0.02
CA VAL A 101 -20.48 15.18 -0.07
C VAL A 101 -21.79 14.88 -0.80
N VAL A 102 -21.74 14.07 -1.87
CA VAL A 102 -22.92 13.62 -2.61
C VAL A 102 -23.79 12.69 -1.77
N GLU A 103 -23.19 11.70 -1.11
CA GLU A 103 -23.92 10.78 -0.21
C GLU A 103 -24.58 11.51 0.97
N LEU A 104 -23.96 12.60 1.45
CA LEU A 104 -24.55 13.47 2.48
C LEU A 104 -25.64 14.42 1.94
N GLY A 105 -25.93 14.42 0.64
CA GLY A 105 -26.92 15.30 0.02
C GLY A 105 -26.50 16.77 -0.05
N ALA A 106 -25.23 17.07 0.18
CA ALA A 106 -24.68 18.44 0.15
C ALA A 106 -24.24 18.87 -1.26
N SER A 107 -24.34 17.97 -2.24
CA SER A 107 -24.11 18.23 -3.66
C SER A 107 -24.93 17.24 -4.50
N SER A 108 -25.38 17.69 -5.68
CA SER A 108 -26.03 16.84 -6.69
C SER A 108 -25.12 16.54 -7.89
N LEU A 109 -23.83 16.91 -7.82
CA LEU A 109 -22.86 16.62 -8.86
C LEU A 109 -22.41 15.16 -8.79
N GLU A 110 -22.18 14.53 -9.94
CA GLU A 110 -21.60 13.19 -9.95
C GLU A 110 -20.17 13.19 -9.38
N PRO A 111 -19.84 12.27 -8.45
CA PRO A 111 -18.51 12.19 -7.89
C PRO A 111 -17.53 11.71 -8.96
N ARG A 112 -16.39 12.39 -9.02
CA ARG A 112 -15.38 12.08 -10.03
C ARG A 112 -14.53 10.90 -9.56
N PRO A 113 -14.26 9.91 -10.43
CA PRO A 113 -13.47 8.76 -10.05
C PRO A 113 -12.04 9.14 -9.65
N ILE A 114 -11.46 8.32 -8.79
CA ILE A 114 -10.05 8.33 -8.46
C ILE A 114 -9.28 8.05 -9.75
N ALA A 115 -8.36 8.96 -10.10
CA ALA A 115 -7.51 8.75 -11.25
C ALA A 115 -6.65 7.50 -11.05
N ASP A 116 -6.64 6.63 -12.05
CA ASP A 116 -5.82 5.44 -12.03
C ASP A 116 -4.33 5.77 -11.87
N SER A 117 -3.62 4.83 -11.26
CA SER A 117 -2.20 5.00 -10.98
C SER A 117 -1.33 4.46 -12.12
N GLU A 118 -0.42 5.32 -12.59
CA GLU A 118 0.66 4.95 -13.49
C GLU A 118 1.86 4.32 -12.76
N ARG A 119 1.79 4.19 -11.43
CA ARG A 119 2.81 3.57 -10.57
C ARG A 119 4.21 4.19 -10.71
N THR A 120 4.28 5.51 -10.71
CA THR A 120 5.56 6.23 -10.67
C THR A 120 6.25 6.07 -9.32
N ALA A 121 7.50 5.64 -9.32
CA ALA A 121 8.36 5.53 -8.15
C ALA A 121 9.74 6.13 -8.44
N ILE A 122 10.37 6.73 -7.44
CA ILE A 122 11.75 7.20 -7.51
C ILE A 122 12.45 6.89 -6.19
N VAL A 123 13.69 6.40 -6.27
CA VAL A 123 14.54 6.11 -5.11
C VAL A 123 15.94 6.67 -5.36
N ARG A 124 16.61 7.06 -4.28
CA ARG A 124 18.01 7.48 -4.30
C ARG A 124 18.89 6.37 -3.73
N VAL A 125 19.94 6.01 -4.47
CA VAL A 125 20.94 5.01 -4.08
C VAL A 125 22.31 5.68 -4.14
N GLY A 126 22.86 6.05 -2.98
CA GLY A 126 24.06 6.88 -2.92
C GLY A 126 23.86 8.21 -3.66
N GLY A 127 24.69 8.45 -4.68
CA GLY A 127 24.62 9.62 -5.57
C GLY A 127 23.69 9.44 -6.78
N LEU A 128 23.07 8.28 -6.97
CA LEU A 128 22.22 7.98 -8.13
C LEU A 128 20.74 8.12 -7.78
N GLY A 129 19.95 8.68 -8.72
CA GLY A 129 18.50 8.64 -8.71
C GLY A 129 17.98 7.61 -9.70
N VAL A 130 17.13 6.70 -9.26
CA VAL A 130 16.50 5.67 -10.09
C VAL A 130 14.99 5.89 -10.07
N ALA A 131 14.39 6.05 -11.25
CA ALA A 131 12.95 6.27 -11.40
C ALA A 131 12.32 5.21 -12.32
N MET A 132 11.06 4.89 -12.05
CA MET A 132 10.24 3.97 -12.83
C MET A 132 8.81 4.51 -12.94
N ARG A 133 8.14 4.20 -14.06
CA ARG A 133 6.70 4.40 -14.28
C ARG A 133 6.15 3.21 -15.07
N GLY A 134 4.92 2.81 -14.78
CA GLY A 134 4.19 1.78 -15.52
C GLY A 134 4.49 0.36 -15.04
N ARG A 135 4.78 -0.54 -16.00
CA ARG A 135 5.01 -1.96 -15.75
C ARG A 135 6.45 -2.22 -15.33
N MET A 136 6.64 -2.95 -14.24
CA MET A 136 7.90 -3.66 -14.01
C MET A 136 7.76 -5.08 -14.56
N LEU A 137 8.64 -5.50 -15.48
CA LEU A 137 8.81 -6.92 -15.78
C LEU A 137 9.46 -7.56 -14.56
N MET A 138 8.72 -8.46 -13.89
CA MET A 138 9.40 -9.44 -13.04
C MET A 138 10.03 -10.46 -13.98
N LEU A 139 11.36 -10.54 -13.99
CA LEU A 139 12.12 -11.67 -14.53
C LEU A 139 12.01 -12.85 -13.56
#